data_AF-A0A380K3T9-F1
#
_entry.id   AF-A0A380K3T9-F1
#
_cell.length_a   1.000
_cell.length_b   1.000
_cell.length_c   1.000
_cell.angle_alpha   90.00
_cell.angle_beta   90.00
_cell.angle_gamma   90.00
#
_symmetry.space_group_name_H-M   'P 1'
#
loop_
_entity.id
_entity.type
_entity.pdbx_description
1 polymer ?
#
loop_
_entity_poly.entity_id
_entity_poly.type
_entity_poly.pdbx_seq_one_letter_code
_entity_poly.pdbx_strand_id
1 'polypeptide(L)'
;MEPFVLDYPEDRMEWRRDLDPKIQIVRHLAREFKLELVPLDGLMNEQALLYGRRELTGDDGVHPTLAGANIIAQEILRRLTFIY
;
A
#
# COMPACT_ATOMS: atom_id res chain seq x y z
N MET A 1 -7.32 -0.71 -5.69
CA MET A 1 -6.13 -0.56 -4.84
C MET A 1 -6.59 -0.06 -3.48
N GLU A 2 -6.12 -0.67 -2.39
CA GLU A 2 -6.39 -0.19 -1.02
C GLU A 2 -5.39 0.90 -0.60
N PRO A 3 -5.72 1.79 0.35
CA PRO A 3 -4.76 2.75 0.88
C PRO A 3 -3.72 2.05 1.76
N PHE A 4 -2.60 2.71 2.04
CA PHE A 4 -1.54 2.22 2.93
C PHE A 4 -1.04 3.31 3.86
N VAL A 5 -0.39 2.89 4.94
CA VAL A 5 0.45 3.76 5.78
C VAL A 5 1.63 2.93 6.31
N LEU A 6 2.83 3.52 6.36
CA LEU A 6 3.97 2.90 7.05
C LEU A 6 3.98 3.33 8.52
N ASP A 7 4.51 2.48 9.39
CA ASP A 7 4.67 2.69 10.83
C ASP A 7 5.79 3.71 11.18
N TYR A 8 5.93 4.75 10.37
CA TYR A 8 6.93 5.80 10.54
C TYR A 8 6.40 7.14 10.00
N PRO A 9 6.48 8.25 10.75
CA PRO A 9 6.87 8.34 12.16
C PRO A 9 5.95 7.51 13.06
N GLU A 10 6.38 7.22 14.29
CA GLU A 10 5.73 6.24 15.18
C GLU A 10 4.24 6.56 15.45
N ASP A 11 3.84 7.83 15.38
CA ASP A 11 2.45 8.27 15.51
C ASP A 11 1.52 7.77 14.38
N ARG A 12 2.07 7.28 13.26
CA ARG A 12 1.29 6.63 12.19
C ARG A 12 0.66 5.32 12.61
N MET A 13 1.18 4.66 13.65
CA MET A 13 0.53 3.46 14.19
C MET A 13 -0.87 3.77 14.72
N GLU A 14 -1.10 4.96 15.29
CA GLU A 14 -2.42 5.37 15.79
C GLU A 14 -3.45 5.56 14.66
N TRP A 15 -2.99 5.83 13.44
CA TRP A 15 -3.86 6.04 12.28
C TRP A 15 -4.49 4.72 11.79
N ARG A 16 -3.89 3.58 12.13
CA ARG A 16 -4.41 2.24 11.80
C ARG A 16 -5.83 2.03 12.32
N ARG A 17 -6.18 2.67 13.44
CA ARG A 17 -7.55 2.63 14.00
C ARG A 17 -8.62 3.13 13.01
N ASP A 18 -8.30 4.14 12.20
CA ASP A 18 -9.20 4.65 11.16
C ASP A 18 -8.96 3.98 9.79
N LEU A 19 -7.69 3.71 9.45
CA LEU A 19 -7.31 3.19 8.14
C LEU A 19 -7.69 1.72 7.93
N ASP A 20 -7.49 0.86 8.93
CA ASP A 20 -7.69 -0.58 8.78
C ASP A 20 -9.16 -0.93 8.46
N PRO A 21 -10.18 -0.31 9.10
CA PRO A 21 -11.57 -0.47 8.67
C PRO A 21 -11.80 -0.10 7.20
N LYS A 22 -11.14 0.96 6.70
CA LYS A 22 -11.26 1.41 5.30
C LYS A 22 -10.60 0.42 4.34
N ILE A 23 -9.46 -0.14 4.71
CA ILE A 23 -8.81 -1.24 3.98
C ILE A 23 -9.78 -2.43 3.85
N GLN A 24 -10.43 -2.83 4.95
CA GLN A 24 -11.40 -3.94 4.89
C GLN A 24 -12.61 -3.64 4.02
N ILE A 25 -13.10 -2.39 4.00
CA ILE A 25 -14.18 -1.97 3.10
C ILE A 25 -13.74 -2.13 1.64
N VAL A 26 -12.54 -1.66 1.27
CA VAL A 26 -12.03 -1.81 -0.11
C VAL A 26 -11.89 -3.28 -0.49
N ARG A 27 -11.40 -4.14 0.41
CA ARG A 27 -11.33 -5.60 0.19
C ARG A 27 -12.71 -6.23 0.02
N HIS A 28 -13.69 -5.80 0.81
CA HIS A 28 -15.07 -6.25 0.68
C HIS A 28 -15.65 -5.88 -0.69
N LEU A 29 -15.51 -4.63 -1.11
CA LEU A 29 -15.98 -4.14 -2.41
C LEU A 29 -15.29 -4.87 -3.57
N ALA A 30 -13.97 -5.09 -3.49
CA ALA A 30 -13.26 -5.84 -4.53
C ALA A 30 -13.82 -7.26 -4.71
N ARG A 31 -14.13 -7.95 -3.60
CA ARG A 31 -14.79 -9.25 -3.63
C ARG A 31 -16.23 -9.19 -4.15
N GLU A 32 -17.03 -8.24 -3.66
CA GLU A 32 -18.44 -8.06 -4.05
C GLU A 32 -18.59 -7.84 -5.56
N PHE A 33 -17.77 -6.95 -6.11
CA PHE A 33 -17.80 -6.58 -7.51
C PHE A 33 -16.88 -7.43 -8.40
N LYS A 34 -16.24 -8.47 -7.85
CA LYS A 34 -15.30 -9.36 -8.56
C LYS A 34 -14.20 -8.58 -9.29
N LEU A 35 -13.67 -7.56 -8.65
CA LEU A 35 -12.59 -6.72 -9.17
C LEU A 35 -11.23 -7.26 -8.73
N GLU A 36 -10.22 -7.02 -9.54
CA GLU A 36 -8.84 -7.25 -9.12
C GLU A 36 -8.44 -6.26 -8.02
N LEU A 37 -7.87 -6.80 -6.93
CA LEU A 37 -7.37 -6.00 -5.82
C LEU A 37 -5.83 -5.88 -5.89
N VAL A 38 -5.34 -4.65 -5.85
CA VAL A 38 -3.95 -4.32 -5.48
C VAL A 38 -3.89 -4.15 -3.96
N PRO A 39 -3.32 -5.12 -3.20
CA PRO A 39 -3.25 -5.09 -1.73
C PRO A 39 -2.06 -4.23 -1.28
N LEU A 40 -2.14 -2.94 -1.59
CA LEU A 40 -1.01 -2.02 -1.49
C LEU A 40 -0.47 -1.88 -0.05
N ASP A 41 -1.33 -1.98 0.97
CA ASP A 41 -0.89 -1.88 2.36
C ASP A 41 0.09 -2.99 2.75
N GLY A 42 -0.27 -4.23 2.42
CA GLY A 42 0.60 -5.38 2.66
C GLY A 42 1.90 -5.27 1.87
N LEU A 43 1.81 -4.90 0.58
CA LEU A 43 2.98 -4.72 -0.29
C LEU A 43 3.94 -3.67 0.29
N MET A 44 3.47 -2.45 0.55
CA MET A 44 4.35 -1.37 0.99
C MET A 44 4.99 -1.67 2.35
N ASN A 45 4.25 -2.29 3.28
CA ASN A 45 4.80 -2.67 4.58
C ASN A 45 5.83 -3.79 4.46
N GLU A 46 5.63 -4.79 3.61
CA GLU A 46 6.65 -5.82 3.30
C GLU A 46 7.92 -5.17 2.75
N GLN A 47 7.80 -4.31 1.75
CA GLN A 47 8.95 -3.66 1.13
C GLN A 47 9.67 -2.71 2.10
N ALA A 48 8.95 -2.07 3.02
CA ALA A 48 9.54 -1.22 4.05
C ALA A 48 10.40 -2.00 5.06
N LEU A 49 10.19 -3.31 5.22
CA LEU A 49 11.09 -4.18 6.00
C LEU A 49 12.45 -4.37 5.30
N LEU A 50 12.46 -4.33 3.97
CA LEU A 50 13.65 -4.57 3.15
C LEU A 50 14.45 -3.29 2.89
N TYR A 51 13.76 -2.20 2.54
CA TYR A 51 14.37 -0.95 2.07
C TYR A 51 14.30 0.19 3.09
N GLY A 52 13.50 0.04 4.14
CA GLY A 52 13.29 1.05 5.16
C GLY A 52 12.13 2.00 4.85
N ARG A 53 11.41 2.43 5.89
CA ARG A 53 10.20 3.26 5.74
C ARG A 53 10.50 4.61 5.09
N ARG A 54 11.56 5.28 5.56
CA ARG A 54 11.97 6.59 5.04
C ARG A 54 12.40 6.54 3.57
N GLU A 55 13.02 5.45 3.13
CA GLU A 55 13.40 5.29 1.73
C GLU A 55 12.15 5.25 0.84
N LEU A 56 11.06 4.64 1.32
CA LEU A 56 9.83 4.47 0.53
C LEU A 56 8.86 5.65 0.61
N THR A 57 8.79 6.35 1.74
CA THR A 57 7.80 7.42 1.97
C THR A 57 8.36 8.73 2.51
N GLY A 58 9.68 8.90 2.51
CA GLY A 58 10.30 10.07 3.13
C GLY A 58 9.97 10.17 4.62
N ASP A 59 9.70 11.37 5.10
CA ASP A 59 9.57 11.62 6.54
C ASP A 59 8.14 11.48 7.08
N ASP A 60 7.15 11.14 6.26
CA ASP A 60 5.74 11.20 6.66
C ASP A 60 4.98 9.87 6.73
N GLY A 61 5.52 8.77 6.16
CA GLY A 61 4.89 7.45 6.19
C GLY A 61 3.76 7.23 5.19
N VAL A 62 3.52 8.21 4.30
CA VAL A 62 2.31 8.30 3.47
C VAL A 62 2.66 8.55 2.01
N HIS A 63 3.45 9.57 1.70
CA HIS A 63 3.69 9.98 0.31
C HIS A 63 4.89 9.21 -0.27
N PRO A 64 4.70 8.41 -1.32
CA PRO A 64 5.80 7.64 -1.90
C PRO A 64 6.93 8.55 -2.40
N THR A 65 8.17 8.16 -2.11
CA THR A 65 9.35 8.65 -2.84
C THR A 65 9.36 8.06 -4.25
N LEU A 66 10.40 8.36 -5.04
CA LEU A 66 10.59 7.69 -6.33
C LEU A 66 10.75 6.16 -6.19
N ALA A 67 11.44 5.69 -5.14
CA ALA A 67 11.60 4.27 -4.87
C ALA A 67 10.25 3.62 -4.51
N GLY A 68 9.48 4.23 -3.62
CA GLY A 68 8.13 3.78 -3.28
C GLY A 68 7.19 3.78 -4.48
N ALA A 69 7.18 4.86 -5.27
CA ALA A 69 6.35 4.96 -6.47
C ALA A 69 6.69 3.89 -7.52
N ASN A 70 7.97 3.53 -7.66
CA ASN A 70 8.40 2.48 -8.59
C ASN A 70 7.88 1.10 -8.17
N ILE A 71 7.88 0.78 -6.87
CA ILE A 71 7.28 -0.46 -6.34
C ILE A 71 5.79 -0.53 -6.70
N ILE A 72 5.05 0.56 -6.47
CA ILE A 72 3.62 0.65 -6.81
C ILE A 72 3.41 0.46 -8.31
N ALA A 73 4.19 1.15 -9.14
CA ALA A 73 4.10 1.07 -10.59
C ALA A 73 4.37 -0.35 -11.10
N GLN A 74 5.40 -1.03 -10.57
CA GLN A 74 5.73 -2.40 -10.95
C GLN A 74 4.62 -3.38 -10.60
N GLU A 75 4.00 -3.26 -9.42
CA GLU A 75 2.88 -4.13 -9.05
C GLU A 75 1.65 -3.91 -9.95
N ILE A 76 1.36 -2.65 -10.31
CA ILE A 76 0.27 -2.34 -11.25
C ILE A 76 0.58 -2.92 -12.64
N LEU A 77 1.79 -2.70 -13.16
CA LEU A 77 2.22 -3.23 -14.45
C LEU A 77 2.14 -4.75 -14.48
N ARG A 78 2.64 -5.43 -13.43
CA ARG A 78 2.59 -6.89 -13.27
C ARG A 78 1.15 -7.42 -13.26
N ARG A 79 0.14 -6.63 -12.93
CA ARG A 79 -1.26 -7.08 -12.98
C ARG A 79 -1.89 -6.86 -14.34
N LEU A 80 -1.56 -5.73 -14.97
CA LEU A 80 -2.04 -5.40 -16.31
C LEU A 80 -1.43 -6.31 -17.40
N THR A 81 -0.20 -6.79 -17.23
CA THR A 81 0.50 -7.59 -18.24
C THR A 81 0.11 -9.06 -18.27
N PHE A 82 -0.60 -9.58 -17.25
CA PHE A 82 -1.03 -10.98 -17.19
C PHE A 82 -2.47 -11.21 -17.72
N ILE A 83 -3.03 -10.22 -18.43
CA ILE A 83 -4.39 -10.29 -19.02
C ILE A 83 -4.37 -10.85 -20.47
N TYR A 84 -3.22 -11.36 -20.97
CA TYR A 84 -3.13 -12.02 -22.28
C TYR A 84 -2.39 -13.36 -22.20
#